data_AF-A0A8T3PJS2-F1
#
_entry.id   AF-A0A8T3PJS2-F1
#
_cell.length_a   1.000
_cell.length_b   1.000
_cell.length_c   1.000
_cell.angle_alpha   90.00
_cell.angle_beta   90.00
_cell.angle_gamma   90.00
#
_symmetry.space_group_name_H-M   'P 1'
#
loop_
_entity.id
_entity.type
_entity.pdbx_description
1 polymer ?
#
loop_
_entity_poly.entity_id
_entity_poly.type
_entity_poly.pdbx_seq_one_letter_code
_entity_poly.pdbx_strand_id
1 'polypeptide(L)' 'MVRDVRPLEDVVRIELERRDGTGSVEVKLSRERYGESRLAKGERDYLRPRNPQVFLVARGPIAVAQ' A
#
# COMPACT_ATOMS: atom_id res chain seq x y z
N MET A 1 0.03 -0.65 10.31
CA MET A 1 -1.07 0.13 10.91
C MET A 1 -1.65 1.02 9.85
N VAL A 2 -2.97 1.07 9.70
CA VAL A 2 -3.63 1.94 8.72
C VAL A 2 -3.43 3.40 9.13
N ARG A 3 -2.79 4.19 8.26
CA ARG A 3 -2.56 5.62 8.42
C ARG A 3 -3.64 6.45 7.75
N ASP A 4 -4.07 6.02 6.57
CA ASP A 4 -5.04 6.75 5.76
C ASP A 4 -5.88 5.79 4.91
N VAL A 5 -7.13 6.19 4.65
CA VAL A 5 -8.06 5.48 3.78
C VAL A 5 -8.75 6.48 2.86
N ARG A 6 -8.58 6.30 1.55
CA ARG A 6 -9.14 7.17 0.51
C ARG A 6 -9.96 6.36 -0.49
N PRO A 7 -11.28 6.54 -0.54
CA PRO A 7 -12.09 6.05 -1.65
C PRO A 7 -11.68 6.76 -2.95
N LEU A 8 -11.48 6.01 -4.02
CA LEU A 8 -11.12 6.50 -5.36
C LEU A 8 -11.96 5.75 -6.38
N GLU A 9 -13.02 6.38 -6.89
CA GLU A 9 -13.94 5.77 -7.87
C GLU A 9 -14.39 4.36 -7.47
N ASP A 10 -13.88 3.32 -8.11
CA ASP A 10 -14.19 1.90 -7.94
C ASP A 10 -13.31 1.16 -6.91
N VAL A 11 -12.23 1.80 -6.47
CA VAL A 11 -11.27 1.26 -5.50
C VAL A 11 -11.20 2.08 -4.22
N VAL A 12 -10.58 1.49 -3.20
CA VAL A 12 -10.20 2.15 -1.96
C VAL A 12 -8.69 2.00 -1.82
N ARG A 13 -8.01 3.14 -1.72
CA ARG A 13 -6.58 3.22 -1.45
C ARG A 13 -6.37 3.29 0.05
N ILE A 14 -5.49 2.43 0.55
CA ILE A 14 -5.18 2.31 1.98
C ILE A 14 -3.68 2.49 2.13
N GLU A 15 -3.29 3.45 2.95
CA GLU A 15 -1.89 3.65 3.33
C GLU A 15 -1.64 3.01 4.68
N LEU A 16 -0.63 2.15 4.75
CA LEU A 16 -0.28 1.40 5.94
C LEU A 16 1.18 1.66 6.31
N GLU A 17 1.43 2.00 7.58
CA GLU A 17 2.78 2.00 8.11
C GLU A 17 3.19 0.59 8.53
N ARG A 18 4.39 0.17 8.12
CA ARG A 18 4.95 -1.12 8.53
C ARG A 18 5.38 -1.07 9.99
N ARG A 19 5.19 -2.19 10.71
CA ARG A 19 5.55 -2.29 12.14
C ARG A 19 7.06 -2.20 12.39
N ASP A 20 7.85 -2.59 11.40
CA ASP A 20 9.32 -2.53 11.46
C ASP A 20 9.87 -1.11 11.23
N GLY A 21 9.01 -0.10 11.01
CA GLY A 21 9.41 1.28 10.78
C GLY A 21 10.07 1.52 9.42
N THR A 22 10.10 0.53 8.52
CA THR A 22 10.79 0.62 7.23
C THR A 22 9.99 1.36 6.14
N GLY A 23 9.01 2.18 6.55
CA GLY A 23 8.20 3.01 5.67
C GLY A 23 6.75 2.56 5.56
N SER A 24 6.06 3.14 4.58
CA SER A 24 4.65 2.86 4.28
C SER A 24 4.49 1.93 3.08
N VAL A 25 3.37 1.22 3.06
CA VAL A 25 2.90 0.38 1.96
C VAL A 25 1.54 0.91 1.54
N GLU A 26 1.35 1.02 0.23
CA GLU A 26 0.05 1.32 -0.36
C GLU A 26 -0.63 0.04 -0.83
N VAL A 27 -1.93 -0.07 -0.55
CA VAL A 27 -2.77 -1.15 -1.03
C VAL A 27 -3.99 -0.55 -1.72
N LYS A 28 -4.39 -1.15 -2.84
CA LYS A 28 -5.65 -0.86 -3.53
C LYS A 28 -6.57 -2.06 -3.39
N LEU A 29 -7.79 -1.84 -2.90
CA LEU A 29 -8.84 -2.84 -2.81
C LEU A 29 -10.05 -2.38 -3.64
N SER A 30 -10.84 -3.29 -4.18
CA SER A 30 -12.18 -2.92 -4.67
C SER A 30 -13.04 -2.46 -3.49
N ARG A 31 -14.07 -1.64 -3.76
CA ARG A 31 -15.04 -1.23 -2.72
C ARG A 31 -15.68 -2.40 -1.99
N GLU A 32 -16.05 -3.44 -2.73
CA GLU A 32 -16.64 -4.67 -2.19
C GLU A 32 -15.70 -5.32 -1.17
N ARG A 33 -14.45 -5.62 -1.57
CA ARG A 33 -13.45 -6.20 -0.66
C ARG A 33 -13.14 -5.34 0.55
N TYR A 34 -13.14 -4.02 0.37
CA TYR A 34 -12.95 -3.10 1.48
C TYR A 34 -14.11 -3.19 2.48
N GLY A 35 -15.35 -3.26 2.00
CA GLY A 35 -16.54 -3.42 2.84
C GLY A 35 -16.59 -4.73 3.63
N GLU A 36 -15.96 -5.78 3.12
CA GLU A 36 -15.79 -7.07 3.84
C GLU A 36 -14.64 -7.05 4.86
N SER A 37 -13.78 -6.03 4.80
CA SER A 37 -12.61 -5.90 5.67
C SER A 37 -12.93 -5.09 6.93
N ARG A 38 -12.11 -5.26 7.98
CA ARG A 38 -12.14 -4.40 9.18
C ARG A 38 -11.12 -3.26 9.10
N LEU A 39 -10.68 -2.88 7.90
CA LEU A 39 -9.62 -1.90 7.71
C LEU A 39 -10.16 -0.49 7.96
N ALA A 40 -9.85 0.06 9.14
CA ALA A 40 -10.12 1.45 9.50
C ALA A 40 -8.84 2.13 10.00
N LYS A 41 -8.81 3.47 10.05
CA LYS A 41 -7.65 4.22 10.54
C LYS A 41 -7.27 3.77 11.96
N GLY A 42 -5.98 3.50 12.18
CA GLY A 42 -5.47 2.97 13.45
C GLY A 42 -5.47 1.45 13.56
N GLU A 43 -6.20 0.74 12.68
CA GLU A 43 -6.25 -0.72 12.71
C GLU A 43 -4.94 -1.36 12.25
N ARG A 44 -4.72 -2.58 12.74
CA ARG A 44 -3.57 -3.41 12.36
C ARG A 44 -4.09 -4.63 11.64
N ASP A 45 -3.52 -4.88 10.47
CA ASP A 45 -3.84 -6.05 9.67
C ASP A 45 -2.58 -6.57 8.98
N TYR A 46 -2.67 -7.80 8.47
CA TYR A 46 -1.61 -8.49 7.76
C TYR A 46 -1.83 -8.35 6.26
N LEU A 47 -0.79 -7.89 5.56
CA LEU A 47 -0.79 -7.88 4.11
C LEU A 47 -0.21 -9.18 3.58
N ARG A 48 -0.94 -9.83 2.67
CA ARG A 48 -0.43 -10.95 1.88
C ARG A 48 -0.09 -10.46 0.47
N PRO A 49 1.19 -10.36 0.10
CA PRO A 49 1.59 -10.07 -1.28
C PRO A 49 1.04 -11.15 -2.22
N ARG A 50 0.37 -10.74 -3.30
CA ARG A 50 -0.17 -11.67 -4.31
C ARG A 50 0.73 -11.78 -5.54
N ASN A 51 1.35 -10.69 -5.95
CA ASN A 51 2.23 -10.62 -7.12
C ASN A 51 3.44 -9.72 -6.80
N PRO A 52 4.42 -10.18 -6.01
CA PRO A 52 5.57 -9.38 -5.66
C PRO A 52 6.46 -9.17 -6.89
N GLN A 53 6.71 -7.91 -7.24
CA GLN A 53 7.75 -7.53 -8.19
C GLN A 53 8.97 -7.04 -7.42
N VAL A 54 10.14 -7.58 -7.76
CA VAL A 54 11.41 -7.21 -7.13
C VAL A 54 12.16 -6.29 -8.09
N PHE A 55 12.42 -5.07 -7.65
CA PHE A 55 13.22 -4.10 -8.38
C PHE A 55 14.61 -4.06 -7.75
N LEU A 56 15.65 -4.31 -8.54
CA LEU A 56 17.02 -4.06 -8.13
C LEU A 56 17.28 -2.56 -8.25
N VAL A 57 17.44 -1.87 -7.12
CA VAL A 57 17.83 -0.46 -7.13
C VAL A 57 19.33 -0.39 -7.37
N ALA A 58 19.72 -0.17 -8.63
CA ALA A 58 21.11 0.14 -8.95
C ALA A 58 21.48 1.45 -8.25
N ARG A 59 22.53 1.43 -7.41
CA ARG A 59 23.11 2.67 -6.87
C ARG A 59 23.84 3.38 -8.01
N GLY A 60 23.18 4.33 -8.66
CA GLY A 60 23.73 5.17 -9.72
C GLY A 60 22.72 6.27 -10.12
N PRO A 61 23.17 7.42 -10.65
CA PRO A 61 22.27 8.52 -11.00
C PRO A 61 21.32 8.09 -12.12
N ILE A 62 20.01 8.20 -11.87
CA ILE A 62 19.00 8.07 -12.92
C ILE A 62 19.01 9.37 -13.72
N ALA A 63 19.70 9.37 -14.86
CA ALA A 63 19.52 10.42 -15.85
C ALA A 63 18.20 10.17 -16.58
N VAL A 64 17.19 11.01 -16.33
CA VAL A 64 15.97 11.05 -17.14
C VAL A 64 16.29 11.92 -18.36
N ALA A 65 16.41 11.31 -19.53
CA ALA A 65 16.47 12.04 -20.79
C ALA A 65 15.10 12.67 -21.10
N GLN A 66 15.11 13.94 -21.51
CA GLN A 66 13.93 14.68 -21.97
C GLN A 66 13.55 14.30 -23.39
#